data_AF-A0A497FLA4-F1
#
_entry.id   AF-A0A497FLA4-F1
#
_cell.length_a   1.000
_cell.length_b   1.000
_cell.length_c   1.000
_cell.angle_alpha   90.00
_cell.angle_beta   90.00
_cell.angle_gamma   90.00
#
_symmetry.space_group_name_H-M   'P 1'
#
loop_
_entity.id
_entity.type
_entity.pdbx_description
1 polymer ?
#
loop_
_entity_poly.entity_id
_entity_poly.type
_entity_poly.pdbx_seq_one_letter_code
_entity_poly.pdbx_strand_id
1 'polypeptide(L)'
;MVWTINYYRRRFETLENSVSRAKGKRELDDIYLKGRSLVMTVFSPSFYRVNPKRAREIQRYVLLRFNDLVDRINRRARRLGLDYRVTLPETLRVR
;
A
#
# COMPACT_ATOMS: atom_id res chain seq x y z
N MET A 1 7.13 11.60 -16.81
CA MET A 1 7.82 11.25 -15.53
C MET A 1 7.05 11.65 -14.27
N VAL A 2 6.36 12.81 -14.21
CA VAL A 2 5.40 13.18 -13.14
C VAL A 2 4.19 12.22 -13.05
N TRP A 3 3.82 11.60 -14.16
CA TRP A 3 2.66 10.71 -14.26
C TRP A 3 2.74 9.45 -13.38
N THR A 4 3.91 8.82 -13.24
CA THR A 4 4.03 7.53 -12.52
C THR A 4 3.82 7.69 -11.01
N ILE A 5 4.40 8.72 -10.39
CA ILE A 5 4.17 9.02 -8.96
C ILE A 5 2.71 9.43 -8.73
N ASN A 6 2.13 10.25 -9.61
CA ASN A 6 0.72 10.64 -9.52
C ASN A 6 -0.24 9.46 -9.70
N TYR A 7 0.12 8.47 -10.54
CA TYR A 7 -0.63 7.23 -10.66
C TYR A 7 -0.70 6.50 -9.32
N TYR A 8 0.43 6.23 -8.69
CA TYR A 8 0.44 5.55 -7.38
C TYR A 8 -0.24 6.38 -6.29
N ARG A 9 -0.07 7.71 -6.32
CA ARG A 9 -0.76 8.64 -5.40
C ARG A 9 -2.28 8.44 -5.44
N ARG A 10 -2.88 8.53 -6.63
CA ARG A 10 -4.34 8.38 -6.80
C ARG A 10 -4.82 7.00 -6.34
N ARG A 11 -4.03 5.95 -6.58
CA ARG A 11 -4.37 4.58 -6.15
C ARG A 11 -4.35 4.46 -4.62
N PHE A 12 -3.34 4.99 -3.94
CA PHE A 12 -3.28 5.00 -2.47
C PHE A 12 -4.38 5.86 -1.84
N GLU A 13 -4.66 7.04 -2.39
CA GLU A 13 -5.80 7.87 -1.94
C GLU A 13 -7.12 7.11 -2.03
N THR A 14 -7.32 6.34 -3.11
CA THR A 14 -8.51 5.49 -3.25
C THR A 14 -8.58 4.42 -2.17
N LEU A 15 -7.47 3.70 -1.92
CA LEU A 15 -7.41 2.65 -0.90
C LEU A 15 -7.62 3.21 0.51
N GLU A 16 -6.98 4.33 0.85
CA GLU A 16 -7.14 5.01 2.13
C GLU A 16 -8.58 5.47 2.37
N ASN A 17 -9.26 5.98 1.33
CA ASN A 17 -10.69 6.31 1.39
C ASN A 17 -11.55 5.05 1.57
N SER A 18 -11.20 3.93 0.94
CA SER A 18 -11.86 2.64 1.17
C SER A 18 -11.69 2.15 2.61
N VAL A 19 -10.52 2.32 3.26
CA VAL A 19 -10.32 1.93 4.67
C VAL A 19 -11.30 2.66 5.58
N SER A 20 -11.46 3.98 5.37
CA SER A 20 -12.38 4.80 6.16
C SER A 20 -13.84 4.33 6.07
N ARG A 21 -14.22 3.75 4.92
CA ARG A 21 -15.57 3.23 4.66
C ARG A 21 -15.74 1.76 5.02
N ALA A 22 -14.65 1.01 5.19
CA ALA A 22 -14.69 -0.41 5.44
C ALA A 22 -15.45 -0.73 6.74
N LYS A 23 -16.30 -1.76 6.69
CA LYS A 23 -17.18 -2.20 7.79
C LYS A 23 -16.80 -3.53 8.40
N GLY A 24 -15.99 -4.33 7.70
CA GLY A 24 -15.67 -5.68 8.13
C GLY A 24 -14.26 -6.13 7.76
N LYS A 25 -13.85 -7.27 8.35
CA LYS A 25 -12.54 -7.89 8.15
C LYS A 25 -12.23 -8.15 6.67
N ARG A 26 -13.19 -8.69 5.91
CA ARG A 26 -13.01 -9.01 4.49
C ARG A 26 -12.68 -7.78 3.64
N GLU A 27 -13.37 -6.67 3.87
CA GLU A 27 -13.11 -5.43 3.14
C GLU A 27 -11.73 -4.85 3.48
N LEU A 28 -11.32 -4.92 4.75
CA LEU A 28 -9.97 -4.50 5.18
C LEU A 28 -8.87 -5.37 4.57
N ASP A 29 -9.11 -6.68 4.42
CA ASP A 29 -8.19 -7.61 3.77
C ASP A 29 -8.08 -7.36 2.26
N ASP A 30 -9.21 -7.16 1.58
CA ASP A 30 -9.23 -6.79 0.16
C ASP A 30 -8.43 -5.49 -0.10
N ILE A 31 -8.55 -4.50 0.78
CA ILE A 31 -7.79 -3.25 0.68
C ILE A 31 -6.30 -3.50 0.91
N TYR A 32 -5.94 -4.30 1.92
CA TYR A 32 -4.56 -4.68 2.19
C TYR A 32 -3.93 -5.41 0.98
N LEU A 33 -4.61 -6.39 0.40
CA LEU A 33 -4.14 -7.15 -0.75
C LEU A 33 -3.94 -6.25 -1.98
N LYS A 34 -4.85 -5.31 -2.24
CA LYS A 34 -4.70 -4.31 -3.31
C LYS A 34 -3.49 -3.40 -3.07
N GLY A 35 -3.28 -2.93 -1.84
CA GLY A 35 -2.10 -2.14 -1.47
C GLY A 35 -0.80 -2.92 -1.67
N ARG A 36 -0.77 -4.18 -1.20
CA ARG A 36 0.38 -5.09 -1.35
C ARG A 36 0.71 -5.32 -2.82
N SER A 37 -0.28 -5.54 -3.67
CA SER A 37 -0.09 -5.74 -5.11
C SER A 37 0.54 -4.53 -5.80
N LEU A 38 0.13 -3.30 -5.44
CA LEU A 38 0.77 -2.08 -5.94
C LEU A 38 2.25 -2.04 -5.57
N VAL A 39 2.60 -2.36 -4.32
CA VAL A 39 4.00 -2.37 -3.90
C VAL A 39 4.78 -3.45 -4.66
N MET A 40 4.28 -4.68 -4.73
CA MET A 40 4.95 -5.77 -5.46
C MET A 40 5.22 -5.41 -6.93
N THR A 41 4.33 -4.65 -7.56
CA THR A 41 4.51 -4.17 -8.93
C THR A 41 5.74 -3.27 -9.06
N VAL A 42 5.92 -2.32 -8.13
CA VAL A 42 7.05 -1.37 -8.13
C VAL A 42 8.38 -2.04 -7.75
N PHE A 43 8.32 -3.07 -6.93
CA PHE A 43 9.49 -3.86 -6.54
C PHE A 43 9.83 -4.98 -7.53
N SER A 44 9.02 -5.18 -8.58
CA SER A 44 9.32 -6.15 -9.62
C SER A 44 10.56 -5.73 -10.45
N PRO A 45 11.39 -6.68 -10.93
CA PRO A 45 12.52 -6.38 -11.79
C PRO A 45 12.14 -5.61 -13.07
N SER A 46 10.96 -5.89 -13.61
CA SER A 46 10.41 -5.22 -14.79
C SER A 46 10.21 -3.72 -14.59
N PHE A 47 9.89 -3.29 -13.37
CA PHE A 47 9.68 -1.88 -13.06
C PHE A 47 10.97 -1.05 -13.21
N TYR A 48 12.12 -1.61 -12.80
CA TYR A 48 13.43 -0.97 -12.95
C TYR A 48 13.81 -0.76 -14.42
N ARG A 49 13.44 -1.70 -15.30
CA ARG A 49 13.69 -1.58 -16.74
C ARG A 49 12.92 -0.40 -17.35
N VAL A 50 11.71 -0.14 -16.86
CA VAL A 50 10.86 0.96 -17.35
C VAL A 50 11.23 2.31 -16.72
N ASN A 51 11.69 2.33 -15.46
CA ASN A 51 11.94 3.57 -14.70
C ASN A 51 13.33 3.65 -14.04
N PRO A 52 14.45 3.43 -14.76
CA PRO A 52 15.77 3.23 -14.15
C PRO A 52 16.26 4.42 -13.30
N LYS A 53 15.91 5.66 -13.69
CA LYS A 53 16.35 6.89 -12.99
C LYS A 53 15.51 7.28 -11.76
N ARG A 54 14.28 6.76 -11.63
CA ARG A 54 13.35 7.12 -10.53
C ARG A 54 12.75 5.93 -9.79
N ALA A 55 13.14 4.70 -10.14
CA ALA A 55 12.63 3.51 -9.48
C ALA A 55 12.75 3.58 -7.95
N ARG A 56 13.90 4.01 -7.44
CA ARG A 56 14.13 4.17 -5.99
C ARG A 56 13.21 5.20 -5.33
N GLU A 57 12.98 6.34 -5.97
CA GLU A 57 12.08 7.38 -5.45
C GLU A 57 10.63 6.85 -5.38
N ILE A 58 10.18 6.19 -6.44
CA ILE A 58 8.84 5.62 -6.51
C ILE A 58 8.70 4.48 -5.49
N GLN A 59 9.70 3.61 -5.36
CA GLN A 59 9.74 2.54 -4.35
C GLN A 59 9.63 3.09 -2.93
N ARG A 60 10.43 4.10 -2.60
CA ARG A 60 10.38 4.76 -1.29
C ARG A 60 9.00 5.36 -1.04
N TYR A 61 8.43 6.03 -2.03
CA TYR A 61 7.09 6.61 -1.94
C TYR A 61 6.01 5.54 -1.69
N VAL A 62 5.95 4.49 -2.50
CA VAL A 62 4.92 3.45 -2.34
C VAL A 62 5.09 2.64 -1.06
N LEU A 63 6.33 2.44 -0.60
CA LEU A 63 6.62 1.75 0.66
C LEU A 63 6.09 2.56 1.85
N LEU A 64 6.39 3.86 1.90
CA LEU A 64 5.91 4.76 2.96
C LEU A 64 4.37 4.80 2.98
N ARG A 65 3.73 4.96 1.82
CA ARG A 65 2.26 5.00 1.73
C ARG A 65 1.61 3.67 2.08
N PHE A 66 2.24 2.56 1.76
CA PHE A 66 1.74 1.26 2.15
C PHE A 66 1.85 1.03 3.66
N ASN A 67 2.92 1.49 4.30
CA ASN A 67 3.03 1.46 5.75
C ASN A 67 1.91 2.28 6.43
N ASP A 68 1.67 3.51 5.95
CA ASP A 68 0.57 4.35 6.43
C ASP A 68 -0.80 3.67 6.24
N LEU A 69 -1.00 2.99 5.12
CA LEU A 69 -2.22 2.23 4.84
C LEU A 69 -2.41 1.08 5.84
N VAL A 70 -1.36 0.29 6.10
CA VAL A 70 -1.38 -0.80 7.10
C VAL A 70 -1.75 -0.26 8.48
N ASP A 71 -1.18 0.86 8.90
CA ASP A 71 -1.50 1.49 10.17
C ASP A 71 -2.94 2.00 10.25
N ARG A 72 -3.46 2.55 9.14
CA ARG A 72 -4.88 2.95 9.05
C ARG A 72 -5.82 1.76 9.12
N ILE A 73 -5.47 0.66 8.45
CA ILE A 73 -6.24 -0.60 8.47
C ILE A 73 -6.30 -1.14 9.90
N ASN A 74 -5.16 -1.26 10.58
CA ASN A 74 -5.09 -1.74 11.96
C ASN A 74 -5.88 -0.84 12.93
N ARG A 75 -5.79 0.49 12.76
CA ARG A 75 -6.60 1.44 13.54
C ARG A 75 -8.10 1.29 13.26
N ARG A 76 -8.50 1.09 12.00
CA ARG A 76 -9.90 0.89 11.63
C ARG A 76 -10.44 -0.42 12.19
N ALA A 77 -9.71 -1.51 12.08
CA ALA A 77 -10.07 -2.80 12.66
C ALA A 77 -10.31 -2.70 14.17
N ARG A 78 -9.39 -2.04 14.89
CA ARG A 78 -9.55 -1.80 16.34
C ARG A 78 -10.81 -0.99 16.66
N ARG A 79 -11.11 0.05 15.89
CA ARG A 79 -12.35 0.86 16.07
C ARG A 79 -13.63 0.06 15.81
N LEU A 80 -13.56 -0.95 14.93
CA LEU A 80 -14.67 -1.83 14.63
C LEU A 80 -14.78 -3.02 15.60
N GLY A 81 -13.88 -3.13 16.60
CA GLY A 81 -13.85 -4.28 17.51
C GLY A 81 -13.47 -5.60 16.82
N LEU A 82 -12.81 -5.53 15.66
CA LEU A 82 -12.42 -6.72 14.91
C LEU A 82 -11.11 -7.29 15.47
N ASP A 83 -11.06 -8.60 15.71
CA ASP A 83 -9.81 -9.32 15.89
C ASP A 83 -9.08 -9.46 14.53
N TYR A 84 -8.42 -8.36 14.15
CA TYR A 84 -7.75 -8.23 12.88
C TYR A 84 -6.49 -7.37 13.02
N ARG A 85 -5.37 -7.95 12.60
CA ARG A 85 -4.06 -7.30 12.56
C ARG A 85 -3.32 -7.71 11.31
N VAL A 86 -2.90 -6.71 10.53
CA VAL A 86 -2.01 -6.90 9.40
C VAL A 86 -0.64 -6.31 9.72
N THR A 87 0.39 -6.91 9.16
CA THR A 87 1.78 -6.45 9.29
C THR A 87 2.38 -6.22 7.92
N LEU A 88 3.46 -5.44 7.87
CA LEU A 88 4.26 -5.32 6.66
C LEU A 88 4.81 -6.71 6.26
N PRO A 89 4.67 -7.11 4.98
CA PRO A 89 5.33 -8.27 4.43
C PRO A 89 6.83 -8.24 4.72
N GLU A 90 7.43 -9.36 5.08
CA GLU A 90 8.88 -9.46 5.34
C GLU A 90 9.72 -9.01 4.14
N THR A 91 9.24 -9.25 2.93
CA THR A 91 9.85 -8.79 1.67
C THR A 91 9.93 -7.26 1.54
N LEU A 92 9.19 -6.53 2.36
CA LEU A 92 9.13 -5.06 2.37
C LEU A 92 9.73 -4.44 3.64
N ARG A 93 10.20 -5.27 4.59
CA ARG A 93 10.94 -4.80 5.75
C ARG A 93 12.36 -4.46 5.30
N VAL A 94 12.55 -3.24 4.81
CA VAL A 94 13.89 -2.71 4.52
C VAL A 94 14.61 -2.54 5.86
N ARG A 95 15.72 -3.26 6.07
CA ARG A 95 16.65 -3.00 7.18
C ARG A 95 17.44 -1.72 6.91
#